data_AF-A0A923YZ34-F1
#
_entry.id   AF-A0A923YZ34-F1
#
_cell.length_a   1.000
_cell.length_b   1.000
_cell.length_c   1.000
_cell.angle_alpha   90.00
_cell.angle_beta   90.00
_cell.angle_gamma   90.00
#
_symmetry.space_group_name_H-M   'P 1'
#
loop_
_entity.id
_entity.type
_entity.pdbx_description
1 polymer ?
#
loop_
_entity_poly.entity_id
_entity_poly.type
_entity_poly.pdbx_seq_one_letter_code
_entity_poly.pdbx_strand_id
1 'polypeptide(L)' 'MEPDDTPLSFEVALARLEKIVHQLEAGDATLEDSINLYTEGQKLKAHCDDKLAGATARIEAIVVGGDGRAAGVTPFDAG' A
#
# COMPACT_ATOMS: atom_id res chain seq x y z
N MET A 1 -20.01 -14.96 5.60
CA MET A 1 -19.54 -13.66 5.09
C MET A 1 -18.83 -13.05 6.28
N GLU A 2 -17.50 -13.12 6.27
CA GLU A 2 -16.69 -12.65 7.40
C GLU A 2 -16.93 -11.14 7.57
N PRO A 3 -17.10 -10.65 8.81
CA PRO A 3 -17.52 -9.28 9.10
C PRO A 3 -16.44 -8.27 8.72
N ASP A 4 -16.91 -7.08 8.33
CA ASP A 4 -16.22 -5.85 7.89
C ASP A 4 -15.27 -5.20 8.93
N ASP A 5 -14.60 -5.97 9.79
CA ASP A 5 -13.66 -5.46 10.81
C ASP A 5 -12.20 -5.41 10.31
N THR A 6 -12.02 -5.26 8.99
CA THR A 6 -10.70 -5.17 8.39
C THR A 6 -10.26 -3.71 8.37
N PRO A 7 -9.07 -3.34 8.89
CA PRO A 7 -8.49 -2.04 8.62
C PRO A 7 -8.52 -1.79 7.10
N LEU A 8 -9.13 -0.66 6.68
CA LEU A 8 -9.50 -0.27 5.31
C LEU A 8 -8.80 -1.15 4.24
N SER A 9 -9.54 -1.98 3.51
CA SER A 9 -8.92 -2.84 2.49
C SER A 9 -8.28 -1.99 1.38
N PHE A 10 -7.34 -2.59 0.64
CA PHE A 10 -6.66 -1.89 -0.46
C PHE A 10 -7.66 -1.45 -1.53
N GLU A 11 -8.60 -2.33 -1.88
CA GLU A 11 -9.61 -2.10 -2.92
C GLU A 11 -10.56 -0.96 -2.53
N VAL A 12 -10.94 -0.89 -1.25
CA VAL A 12 -11.79 0.20 -0.74
C VAL A 12 -11.02 1.52 -0.72
N ALA A 13 -9.76 1.50 -0.29
CA ALA A 13 -8.91 2.69 -0.26
C ALA A 13 -8.67 3.24 -1.68
N LEU A 14 -8.37 2.36 -2.65
CA LEU A 14 -8.17 2.71 -4.04
C LEU A 14 -9.46 3.29 -4.67
N ALA A 15 -10.60 2.64 -4.47
CA ALA A 15 -11.88 3.13 -4.98
C ALA A 15 -12.26 4.50 -4.40
N ARG A 16 -11.89 4.78 -3.14
CA ARG A 16 -12.09 6.11 -2.55
C ARG A 16 -11.13 7.14 -3.17
N LEU A 17 -9.87 6.77 -3.38
CA LEU A 17 -8.87 7.64 -4.00
C LEU A 17 -9.27 8.03 -5.43
N GLU A 18 -9.77 7.08 -6.23
CA GLU A 18 -10.28 7.35 -7.59
C GLU A 18 -11.44 8.35 -7.58
N LYS A 19 -12.37 8.23 -6.64
CA LYS A 19 -13.48 9.18 -6.48
C LYS A 19 -12.98 10.59 -6.13
N ILE A 20 -11.98 10.69 -5.25
CA ILE A 20 -11.38 11.96 -4.88
C ILE A 20 -10.72 12.62 -6.09
N VAL A 21 -9.93 11.86 -6.86
CA VAL A 21 -9.29 12.36 -8.09
C VAL A 21 -10.35 12.88 -9.05
N HIS A 22 -11.40 12.10 -9.30
CA HIS A 22 -12.50 12.52 -10.18
C HIS A 22 -13.18 13.82 -9.70
N GLN A 23 -13.40 13.98 -8.39
CA GLN A 23 -13.98 15.21 -7.83
C GLN A 23 -13.04 16.42 -7.99
N LEU A 24 -11.74 16.23 -7.77
CA LEU A 24 -10.75 17.28 -7.97
C LEU A 24 -10.63 17.70 -9.45
N GLU A 25 -10.68 16.73 -10.37
CA GLU A 25 -10.62 16.96 -11.81
C GLU A 25 -11.89 17.63 -12.38
N ALA A 26 -13.05 17.35 -11.76
CA ALA A 26 -14.31 18.00 -12.13
C ALA A 26 -14.29 19.52 -11.87
N GLY A 27 -13.48 19.97 -10.91
CA GLY A 27 -13.31 21.40 -10.60
C GLY A 27 -14.55 22.07 -9.99
N ASP A 28 -15.51 21.28 -9.49
CA ASP A 28 -16.75 21.75 -8.86
C ASP A 28 -16.63 21.90 -7.33
N ALA A 29 -15.51 21.47 -6.75
CA ALA A 29 -15.21 21.59 -5.34
C ALA A 29 -14.81 23.03 -4.96
N THR A 30 -15.22 23.48 -3.77
CA THR A 30 -14.71 24.73 -3.19
C THR A 30 -13.23 24.60 -2.85
N LEU A 31 -12.55 25.72 -2.57
CA LEU A 31 -11.14 25.69 -2.15
C LEU A 31 -10.95 24.86 -0.87
N GLU A 32 -11.84 25.01 0.10
CA GLU A 32 -11.78 24.27 1.37
C GLU A 32 -11.99 22.78 1.13
N ASP A 33 -12.99 22.41 0.32
CA ASP A 33 -13.23 21.03 -0.07
C ASP A 33 -12.05 20.44 -0.83
N SER A 34 -11.42 21.20 -1.73
CA SER A 34 -10.25 20.77 -2.49
C SER A 34 -9.08 20.43 -1.57
N ILE A 35 -8.85 21.24 -0.53
CA ILE A 35 -7.80 20.98 0.48
C ILE A 35 -8.12 19.72 1.28
N ASN A 36 -9.39 19.53 1.66
CA ASN A 36 -9.83 18.35 2.39
C ASN A 36 -9.69 17.08 1.56
N LEU A 37 -10.18 17.10 0.31
CA LEU A 37 -10.06 16.03 -0.66
C LEU A 37 -8.61 15.65 -0.93
N TYR A 38 -7.74 16.65 -1.14
CA TYR A 38 -6.31 16.40 -1.33
C TYR A 38 -5.66 15.74 -0.11
N THR A 39 -5.97 16.24 1.09
CA THR A 39 -5.43 15.68 2.35
C THR A 39 -5.89 14.25 2.57
N GLU A 40 -7.16 13.95 2.30
CA GLU A 40 -7.69 12.59 2.34
C GLU A 40 -7.01 11.69 1.30
N GLY A 41 -6.88 12.18 0.06
CA GLY A 41 -6.21 11.47 -1.03
C GLY A 41 -4.77 11.08 -0.69
N GLN A 42 -4.01 11.98 -0.07
CA GLN A 42 -2.65 11.71 0.38
C GLN A 42 -2.57 10.59 1.43
N LYS A 43 -3.53 10.53 2.36
CA LYS A 43 -3.61 9.46 3.37
C LYS A 43 -3.95 8.11 2.73
N LEU A 44 -4.90 8.11 1.80
CA LEU A 44 -5.29 6.90 1.06
C LEU A 44 -4.15 6.38 0.20
N LYS A 45 -3.43 7.28 -0.48
CA LYS A 45 -2.23 6.92 -1.24
C LYS A 45 -1.19 6.25 -0.36
N ALA A 46 -0.84 6.85 0.78
CA ALA A 46 0.12 6.28 1.72
C ALA A 46 -0.30 4.88 2.19
N HIS A 47 -1.58 4.70 2.52
CA HIS A 47 -2.13 3.40 2.90
C HIS A 47 -2.04 2.36 1.78
N CYS A 48 -2.34 2.75 0.53
CA CYS A 48 -2.19 1.87 -0.63
C CYS A 48 -0.72 1.46 -0.84
N ASP A 49 0.21 2.41 -0.74
CA ASP A 49 1.64 2.17 -0.88
C ASP A 49 2.13 1.18 0.20
N ASP A 50 1.71 1.35 1.45
CA ASP A 50 2.07 0.47 2.56
C ASP A 50 1.54 -0.96 2.36
N LYS A 51 0.30 -1.11 1.88
CA LYS A 51 -0.29 -2.42 1.57
C LYS A 51 0.47 -3.12 0.45
N LEU A 52 0.83 -2.38 -0.61
CA LEU A 52 1.61 -2.91 -1.74
C LEU A 52 3.03 -3.32 -1.30
N ALA A 53 3.70 -2.48 -0.51
CA ALA A 53 5.02 -2.80 0.04
C ALA A 53 4.98 -4.08 0.90
N GLY A 54 3.97 -4.21 1.76
CA GLY A 54 3.75 -5.40 2.57
C GLY A 54 3.47 -6.66 1.73
N ALA A 55 2.71 -6.53 0.64
CA ALA A 55 2.45 -7.64 -0.28
C ALA A 55 3.73 -8.08 -1.01
N THR A 56 4.51 -7.12 -1.53
CA THR A 56 5.79 -7.39 -2.21
C THR A 56 6.76 -8.10 -1.27
N ALA A 57 6.96 -7.61 -0.04
CA ALA A 57 7.85 -8.23 0.93
C ALA A 57 7.46 -9.69 1.26
N ARG A 58 6.16 -9.99 1.31
CA ARG A 58 5.67 -11.36 1.51
C ARG A 58 5.99 -12.26 0.33
N ILE A 59 5.84 -11.77 -0.90
CA ILE A 59 6.19 -12.51 -2.12
C ILE A 59 7.69 -12.80 -2.14
N GLU A 60 8.52 -11.80 -1.88
CA GLU A 60 9.99 -11.95 -1.83
C GLU A 60 10.43 -13.00 -0.81
N ALA A 61 9.83 -13.00 0.38
CA ALA A 61 10.11 -14.02 1.41
C ALA A 61 9.75 -15.45 0.95
N ILE A 62 8.66 -15.63 0.20
CA ILE A 62 8.27 -16.93 -0.36
C ILE A 62 9.24 -17.38 -1.46
N VAL A 63 9.65 -16.46 -2.34
CA VAL A 63 10.57 -16.75 -3.45
C VAL A 63 11.94 -17.19 -2.92
N VAL A 64 12.51 -16.47 -1.95
CA VAL A 64 13.78 -16.84 -1.29
C VAL A 64 13.69 -18.18 -0.54
N GLY A 65 12.49 -18.56 -0.09
CA GLY A 65 12.23 -19.87 0.50
C GLY A 65 12.09 -21.01 -0.51
N GLY A 66 11.74 -20.70 -1.77
CA GLY A 66 11.39 -21.68 -2.81
C GLY A 66 12.58 -22.17 -3.65
N ASP A 67 13.66 -21.40 -3.74
CA ASP A 67 14.92 -21.77 -4.41
C ASP A 67 16.05 -22.15 -3.44
N GLY A 68 15.79 -22.07 -2.12
CA GLY A 68 16.55 -22.76 -1.09
C GLY A 68 17.98 -22.27 -0.85
N ARG A 69 18.32 -21.02 -1.20
CA ARG A 69 19.61 -20.42 -0.79
C ARG A 69 19.41 -19.13 -0.04
N ALA A 70 19.48 -19.24 1.28
CA ALA A 70 19.69 -18.11 2.18
C ALA A 70 21.01 -17.39 1.82
N ALA A 71 20.95 -16.08 1.56
CA ALA A 71 22.11 -15.21 1.54
C ALA A 71 22.62 -15.01 2.99
N GLY A 72 23.26 -16.05 3.51
CA GLY A 72 23.86 -16.07 4.84
C GLY A 72 25.12 -16.91 4.81
N VAL A 73 26.21 -16.36 4.29
CA VAL A 73 27.55 -16.94 4.47
C VAL A 73 28.51 -15.86 4.98
N THR A 74 28.80 -15.95 6.26
CA THR A 74 30.11 -15.62 6.85
C THR A 74 30.37 -16.60 8.00
N PRO A 75 31.64 -16.89 8.36
CA PRO A 75 32.85 -17.00 7.56
C PRO A 75 33.47 -18.42 7.66
N PHE A 76 34.32 -18.82 6.71
CA PHE A 76 35.24 -19.94 6.95
C PHE A 76 36.54 -19.39 7.51
N ASP A 77 36.75 -19.57 8.82
CA ASP A 77 38.05 -19.39 9.47
C ASP A 77 38.95 -20.57 9.08
N ALA A 78 40.00 -20.28 8.31
CA ALA A 78 41.17 -21.14 8.21
C ALA A 78 42.25 -20.54 9.13
N GLY A 79 42.64 -21.30 10.15
CA GLY A 79 43.68 -20.91 11.13
C GLY A 79 45.07 -20.75 10.55
#